data_AF-A0A521DN62-F1
#
_entry.id   AF-A0A521DN62-F1
#
_cell.length_a   1.000
_cell.length_b   1.000
_cell.length_c   1.000
_cell.angle_alpha   90.00
_cell.angle_beta   90.00
_cell.angle_gamma   90.00
#
_symmetry.space_group_name_H-M   'P 1'
#
loop_
_entity.id
_entity.type
_entity.pdbx_description
1 polymer ?
#
loop_
_entity_poly.entity_id
_entity_poly.type
_entity_poly.pdbx_seq_one_letter_code
_entity_poly.pdbx_strand_id
1 'polypeptide(L)'
;MSKLIRTQRVDEYSWEKSLALEASIEDLDLDEVAETIRLSNRLERSGRLSPDDQLHFLQSLQLLKNLQVTNAAIVLFGKEPTYFLPQCRVRIVEFPDGKTGDRYDNTVLIAKNIFRAFRLQEYFQKNIPRLSFFDEVEWRREDRMQFPSRALDEAVINAMMHRDYSYGRSSYHNLP
;
A
#
# COMPACT_ATOMS: atom_id res chain seq x y z
N MET A 1 7.04 -3.16 -37.49
CA MET A 1 6.99 -4.33 -36.59
C MET A 1 8.02 -4.25 -35.44
N SER A 2 8.27 -3.08 -34.83
CA SER A 2 9.35 -2.92 -33.81
C SER A 2 8.84 -2.52 -32.41
N LYS A 3 7.61 -1.99 -32.28
CA LYS A 3 7.05 -1.62 -30.97
C LYS A 3 6.54 -2.82 -30.15
N LEU A 4 5.95 -3.85 -30.78
CA LEU A 4 5.38 -4.99 -30.05
C LEU A 4 6.45 -5.87 -29.36
N ILE A 5 7.60 -6.07 -30.00
CA ILE A 5 8.68 -6.94 -29.49
C ILE A 5 9.35 -6.30 -28.26
N ARG A 6 9.42 -4.95 -28.21
CA ARG A 6 10.00 -4.23 -27.08
C ARG A 6 9.08 -4.23 -25.86
N THR A 7 7.76 -4.18 -26.05
CA THR A 7 6.78 -4.25 -24.95
C THR A 7 6.76 -5.63 -24.30
N GLN A 8 6.80 -6.71 -25.08
CA GLN A 8 6.82 -8.09 -24.53
C GLN A 8 8.05 -8.40 -23.66
N ARG A 9 9.22 -7.82 -23.96
CA ARG A 9 10.44 -8.06 -23.17
C ARG A 9 10.46 -7.35 -21.81
N VAL A 10 9.72 -6.26 -21.64
CA VAL A 10 9.58 -5.58 -20.34
C VAL A 10 8.67 -6.40 -19.42
N ASP A 11 7.65 -7.06 -19.98
CA ASP A 11 6.73 -7.94 -19.24
C ASP A 11 7.39 -9.22 -18.66
N GLU A 12 8.44 -9.72 -19.31
CA GLU A 12 9.22 -10.90 -18.86
C GLU A 12 10.12 -10.61 -17.64
N TYR A 13 10.51 -9.34 -17.41
CA TYR A 13 11.43 -8.93 -16.34
C TYR A 13 10.84 -7.84 -15.43
N SER A 14 9.52 -7.82 -15.25
CA SER A 14 8.88 -6.94 -14.27
C SER A 14 9.32 -7.34 -12.87
N TRP A 15 9.88 -6.40 -12.11
CA TRP A 15 10.41 -6.65 -10.75
C TRP A 15 9.34 -7.26 -9.83
N GLU A 16 8.07 -6.89 -9.99
CA GLU A 16 6.94 -7.42 -9.23
C GLU A 16 6.76 -8.93 -9.44
N LYS A 17 7.05 -9.41 -10.67
CA LYS A 17 6.93 -10.82 -11.06
C LYS A 17 8.20 -11.62 -10.75
N SER A 18 9.29 -10.97 -10.34
CA SER A 18 10.50 -11.64 -9.88
C SER A 18 10.25 -12.36 -8.56
N LEU A 19 10.99 -13.44 -8.32
CA LEU A 19 10.91 -14.18 -7.06
C LEU A 19 11.44 -13.33 -5.92
N ALA A 20 10.72 -13.31 -4.81
CA ALA A 20 11.23 -12.82 -3.55
C ALA A 20 12.15 -13.90 -2.97
N LEU A 21 13.46 -13.68 -3.05
CA LEU A 21 14.45 -14.63 -2.54
C LEU A 21 14.20 -14.86 -1.05
N GLU A 22 14.34 -16.12 -0.62
CA GLU A 22 14.18 -16.56 0.78
C GLU A 22 12.77 -16.46 1.37
N ALA A 23 11.80 -15.91 0.63
CA ALA A 23 10.43 -15.84 1.08
C ALA A 23 9.64 -17.10 0.72
N SER A 24 8.80 -17.55 1.66
CA SER A 24 7.89 -18.68 1.47
C SER A 24 6.44 -18.29 1.72
N ILE A 25 5.51 -19.21 1.44
CA ILE A 25 4.07 -18.96 1.61
C ILE A 25 3.73 -18.66 3.07
N GLU A 26 4.50 -19.22 4.00
CA GLU A 26 4.36 -19.00 5.44
C GLU A 26 4.64 -17.55 5.86
N ASP A 27 5.38 -16.77 5.05
CA ASP A 27 5.63 -15.36 5.28
C ASP A 27 4.46 -14.47 4.83
N LEU A 28 3.49 -15.05 4.12
CA LEU A 28 2.27 -14.36 3.69
C LEU A 28 1.20 -14.39 4.80
N ASP A 29 0.47 -13.29 4.90
CA ASP A 29 -0.69 -13.09 5.76
C ASP A 29 -1.92 -13.71 5.09
N LEU A 30 -2.08 -15.01 5.32
CA LEU A 30 -3.16 -15.81 4.75
C LEU A 30 -4.56 -15.35 5.20
N ASP A 31 -4.68 -14.72 6.36
CA ASP A 31 -5.94 -14.14 6.81
C ASP A 31 -6.32 -12.94 5.93
N GLU A 32 -5.36 -12.07 5.59
CA GLU A 32 -5.55 -10.96 4.66
C GLU A 32 -5.87 -11.46 3.23
N VAL A 33 -5.26 -12.58 2.81
CA VAL A 33 -5.60 -13.24 1.54
C VAL A 33 -7.06 -13.73 1.55
N ALA A 34 -7.50 -14.39 2.63
CA ALA A 34 -8.88 -14.84 2.78
C ALA A 34 -9.88 -13.68 2.75
N GLU A 35 -9.59 -12.58 3.44
CA GLU A 35 -10.39 -11.36 3.39
C GLU A 35 -10.45 -10.77 1.98
N THR A 36 -9.33 -10.78 1.26
CA THR A 36 -9.28 -10.30 -0.13
C THR A 36 -10.15 -11.17 -1.05
N ILE A 37 -10.14 -12.50 -0.87
CA ILE A 37 -11.04 -13.42 -1.60
C ILE A 37 -12.50 -13.09 -1.30
N ARG A 38 -12.87 -12.91 -0.02
CA ARG A 38 -14.24 -12.55 0.39
C ARG A 38 -14.68 -11.24 -0.26
N LEU A 39 -13.79 -10.24 -0.31
CA LEU A 39 -14.06 -8.95 -0.94
C LEU A 39 -14.22 -9.11 -2.46
N SER A 40 -13.32 -9.85 -3.12
CA SER A 40 -13.37 -10.05 -4.57
C SER A 40 -14.64 -10.77 -5.02
N ASN A 41 -15.06 -11.79 -4.26
CA ASN A 41 -16.32 -12.51 -4.50
C ASN A 41 -17.54 -11.59 -4.36
N ARG A 42 -17.55 -10.71 -3.34
CA ARG A 42 -18.63 -9.74 -3.12
C ARG A 42 -18.75 -8.73 -4.25
N LEU A 43 -17.62 -8.37 -4.85
CA LEU A 43 -17.54 -7.44 -5.98
C LEU A 43 -17.71 -8.14 -7.35
N GLU A 44 -17.91 -9.46 -7.37
CA GLU A 44 -17.99 -10.29 -8.57
C GLU A 44 -16.77 -10.13 -9.50
N ARG A 45 -15.59 -9.81 -8.93
CA ARG A 45 -14.35 -9.54 -9.66
C ARG A 45 -13.49 -10.78 -9.88
N SER A 46 -13.64 -11.77 -9.01
CA SER A 46 -13.07 -13.10 -9.18
C SER A 46 -14.22 -14.10 -9.31
N GLY A 47 -13.99 -15.21 -10.02
CA GLY A 47 -14.89 -16.36 -9.92
C GLY A 47 -15.12 -16.72 -8.44
N ARG A 48 -16.25 -17.32 -8.10
CA ARG A 48 -16.63 -17.64 -6.71
C ARG A 48 -15.64 -18.62 -6.08
N LEU A 49 -14.50 -18.12 -5.62
CA LEU A 49 -13.42 -18.90 -5.01
C LEU A 49 -13.73 -19.10 -3.52
N SER A 50 -13.41 -20.26 -2.96
CA SER A 50 -13.49 -20.42 -1.51
C SER A 50 -12.41 -19.54 -0.85
N PRO A 51 -12.69 -18.87 0.29
CA PRO A 51 -11.65 -18.23 1.09
C PRO A 51 -10.55 -19.18 1.57
N ASP A 52 -10.81 -20.49 1.53
CA ASP A 52 -9.84 -21.54 1.85
C ASP A 52 -8.92 -21.88 0.66
N ASP A 53 -9.30 -21.52 -0.58
CA ASP A 53 -8.54 -21.78 -1.82
C ASP A 53 -7.43 -20.73 -2.07
N GLN A 54 -6.72 -20.34 -1.00
CA GLN A 54 -5.78 -19.23 -1.01
C GLN A 54 -4.62 -19.43 -1.99
N LEU A 55 -4.12 -20.66 -2.09
CA LEU A 55 -3.00 -20.99 -2.98
C LEU A 55 -3.40 -20.81 -4.46
N HIS A 56 -4.60 -21.27 -4.82
CA HIS A 56 -5.15 -21.11 -6.15
C HIS A 56 -5.39 -19.63 -6.46
N PHE A 57 -5.94 -18.88 -5.50
CA PHE A 57 -6.13 -17.44 -5.64
C PHE A 57 -4.80 -16.72 -5.92
N LEU A 58 -3.77 -16.96 -5.10
CA LEU A 58 -2.45 -16.37 -5.28
C LEU A 58 -1.82 -16.74 -6.63
N GLN A 59 -1.97 -17.99 -7.08
CA GLN A 59 -1.52 -18.44 -8.40
C GLN A 59 -2.26 -17.74 -9.55
N SER A 60 -3.58 -17.58 -9.43
CA SER A 60 -4.39 -16.90 -10.45
C SER A 60 -3.98 -15.43 -10.64
N LEU A 61 -3.46 -14.80 -9.59
CA LEU A 61 -2.91 -13.44 -9.60
C LEU A 61 -1.41 -13.38 -9.95
N GLN A 62 -0.79 -14.52 -10.29
CA GLN A 62 0.66 -14.64 -10.56
C GLN A 62 1.56 -14.21 -9.38
N LEU A 63 1.03 -14.33 -8.16
CA LEU A 63 1.75 -14.04 -6.91
C LEU A 63 2.59 -15.23 -6.43
N LEU A 64 2.37 -16.40 -7.03
CA LEU A 64 3.19 -17.59 -6.86
C LEU A 64 3.68 -18.10 -8.21
N LYS A 65 4.95 -18.47 -8.28
CA LYS A 65 5.58 -19.14 -9.42
C LYS A 65 6.27 -20.40 -8.92
N ASN A 66 5.85 -21.58 -9.39
CA ASN A 66 6.40 -22.86 -8.93
C ASN A 66 6.40 -23.00 -7.40
N LEU A 67 5.32 -22.55 -6.74
CA LEU A 67 5.17 -22.47 -5.27
C LEU A 67 6.15 -21.52 -4.56
N GLN A 68 6.94 -20.75 -5.30
CA GLN A 68 7.77 -19.68 -4.76
C GLN A 68 7.05 -18.35 -4.82
N VAL A 69 7.29 -17.52 -3.82
CA VAL A 69 6.63 -16.22 -3.63
C VAL A 69 7.27 -15.16 -4.52
N THR A 70 6.46 -14.29 -5.11
CA THR A 70 6.96 -13.14 -5.89
C THR A 70 7.11 -11.89 -5.04
N ASN A 71 7.87 -10.90 -5.52
CA ASN A 71 7.99 -9.60 -4.86
C ASN A 71 6.61 -8.94 -4.66
N ALA A 72 5.71 -9.03 -5.66
CA ALA A 72 4.35 -8.52 -5.55
C ALA A 72 3.59 -9.15 -4.37
N ALA A 73 3.74 -10.46 -4.18
CA ALA A 73 3.07 -11.18 -3.11
C ALA A 73 3.52 -10.70 -1.74
N ILE A 74 4.81 -10.38 -1.58
CA ILE A 74 5.33 -9.79 -0.35
C ILE A 74 4.81 -8.37 -0.14
N VAL A 75 4.80 -7.53 -1.17
CA VAL A 75 4.25 -6.16 -1.08
C VAL A 75 2.78 -6.17 -0.65
N LEU A 76 2.00 -7.08 -1.23
CA LEU A 76 0.55 -7.20 -1.01
C LEU A 76 0.20 -7.89 0.31
N PHE A 77 0.82 -9.04 0.59
CA PHE A 77 0.40 -9.95 1.65
C PHE A 77 1.51 -10.32 2.63
N GLY A 78 2.73 -9.78 2.52
CA GLY A 78 3.79 -10.10 3.48
C GLY A 78 3.41 -9.71 4.92
N LYS A 79 3.70 -10.58 5.88
CA LYS A 79 3.56 -10.28 7.32
C LYS A 79 4.53 -9.19 7.76
N GLU A 80 5.78 -9.32 7.31
CA GLU A 80 6.88 -8.37 7.53
C GLU A 80 7.60 -8.07 6.21
N PRO A 81 6.97 -7.33 5.28
CA PRO A 81 7.51 -7.14 3.93
C PRO A 81 8.85 -6.42 3.92
N THR A 82 9.13 -5.58 4.93
CA THR A 82 10.41 -4.86 5.02
C THR A 82 11.62 -5.73 5.35
N TYR A 83 11.42 -6.96 5.81
CA TYR A 83 12.49 -7.94 5.98
C TYR A 83 13.09 -8.34 4.64
N PHE A 84 12.23 -8.70 3.68
CA PHE A 84 12.63 -9.10 2.32
C PHE A 84 12.86 -7.89 1.41
N LEU A 85 12.04 -6.86 1.58
CA LEU A 85 11.94 -5.70 0.71
C LEU A 85 11.97 -4.41 1.56
N PRO A 86 13.14 -3.96 2.03
CA PRO A 86 13.27 -2.78 2.91
C PRO A 86 12.56 -1.53 2.38
N GLN A 87 12.43 -1.41 1.06
CA GLN A 87 11.75 -0.34 0.36
C GLN A 87 10.22 -0.34 0.50
N CYS A 88 9.59 -1.39 1.06
CA CYS A 88 8.16 -1.39 1.37
C CYS A 88 7.79 -0.43 2.51
N ARG A 89 8.77 0.10 3.24
CA ARG A 89 8.56 1.01 4.37
C ARG A 89 7.90 2.32 3.92
N VAL A 90 6.89 2.76 4.66
CA VAL A 90 6.20 4.05 4.49
C VAL A 90 6.50 4.92 5.70
N ARG A 91 6.85 6.19 5.49
CA ARG A 91 7.11 7.16 6.55
C ARG A 91 6.18 8.35 6.36
N ILE A 92 5.46 8.70 7.42
CA ILE A 92 4.68 9.93 7.51
C ILE A 92 5.45 10.88 8.42
N VAL A 93 5.59 12.13 7.97
CA VAL A 93 6.26 13.20 8.70
C VAL A 93 5.34 14.40 8.70
N GLU A 94 5.09 14.96 9.88
CA GLU A 94 4.32 16.18 10.04
C GLU A 94 5.24 17.40 9.94
N PHE A 95 4.82 18.37 9.13
CA PHE A 95 5.55 19.63 8.89
C PHE A 95 4.70 20.80 9.37
N PRO A 96 4.75 21.16 10.66
CA PRO A 96 3.89 22.19 11.24
C PRO A 96 4.16 23.58 10.64
N ASP A 97 5.42 23.89 10.37
CA ASP A 97 5.87 25.19 9.84
C ASP A 97 6.03 25.18 8.30
N GLY A 98 5.49 24.16 7.63
CA GLY A 98 5.62 23.97 6.18
C GLY A 98 6.98 23.42 5.72
N LYS A 99 7.19 23.36 4.40
CA LYS A 99 8.36 22.70 3.79
C LYS A 99 9.72 23.34 4.09
N THR A 100 9.71 24.62 4.48
CA THR A 100 10.89 25.43 4.82
C THR A 100 11.09 25.59 6.32
N GLY A 101 10.25 24.95 7.14
CA GLY A 101 10.42 24.93 8.59
C GLY A 101 11.50 23.94 9.01
N ASP A 102 12.30 24.31 10.02
CA ASP A 102 13.36 23.47 10.58
C ASP A 102 12.84 22.45 11.63
N ARG A 103 11.51 22.37 11.81
CA ARG A 103 10.85 21.50 12.78
C ARG A 103 10.11 20.37 12.08
N TYR A 104 10.45 19.15 12.47
CA TYR A 104 9.71 17.95 12.13
C TYR A 104 9.01 17.47 13.39
N ASP A 105 7.68 17.55 13.40
CA ASP A 105 6.91 16.93 14.47
C ASP A 105 6.47 15.52 14.02
N ASN A 106 6.18 14.67 15.01
CA ASN A 106 5.57 13.34 14.90
C ASN A 106 5.86 12.53 13.62
N THR A 107 6.87 11.64 13.67
CA THR A 107 7.09 10.65 12.60
C THR A 107 6.35 9.36 12.88
N VAL A 108 5.52 8.90 11.94
CA VAL A 108 4.99 7.53 11.95
C VAL A 108 5.69 6.68 10.90
N LEU A 109 6.19 5.52 11.32
CA LEU A 109 6.82 4.54 10.46
C LEU A 109 5.91 3.32 10.31
N ILE A 110 5.62 2.94 9.07
CA ILE A 110 4.81 1.77 8.74
C ILE A 110 5.67 0.81 7.93
N ALA A 111 5.80 -0.41 8.43
CA ALA A 111 6.61 -1.47 7.85
C ALA A 111 5.78 -2.71 7.46
N LYS A 112 4.46 -2.51 7.26
CA LYS A 112 3.49 -3.56 6.94
C LYS A 112 3.17 -3.58 5.44
N ASN A 113 2.45 -4.62 5.01
CA ASN A 113 1.98 -4.74 3.63
C ASN A 113 1.05 -3.59 3.23
N ILE A 114 0.81 -3.45 1.93
CA ILE A 114 0.05 -2.32 1.37
C ILE A 114 -1.39 -2.24 1.92
N PHE A 115 -2.07 -3.37 2.18
CA PHE A 115 -3.43 -3.36 2.72
C PHE A 115 -3.48 -2.90 4.19
N ARG A 116 -2.50 -3.31 4.99
CA ARG A 116 -2.34 -2.81 6.36
C ARG A 116 -1.88 -1.35 6.38
N ALA A 117 -1.00 -0.95 5.45
CA ALA A 117 -0.59 0.43 5.30
C ALA A 117 -1.76 1.32 4.83
N PHE A 118 -2.69 0.80 4.03
CA PHE A 118 -3.88 1.54 3.60
C PHE A 118 -4.82 1.90 4.76
N ARG A 119 -4.81 1.15 5.87
CA ARG A 119 -5.56 1.48 7.11
C ARG A 119 -5.06 2.73 7.85
N LEU A 120 -4.18 3.51 7.22
CA LEU A 120 -3.78 4.86 7.62
C LEU A 120 -4.93 5.87 7.78
N GLN A 121 -6.13 5.55 7.33
CA GLN A 121 -7.34 6.34 7.58
C GLN A 121 -7.51 6.76 9.04
N GLU A 122 -7.34 5.83 9.98
CA GLU A 122 -7.46 6.13 11.41
C GLU A 122 -6.41 7.13 11.88
N TYR A 123 -5.18 7.03 11.33
CA TYR A 123 -4.11 7.98 11.60
C TYR A 123 -4.49 9.38 11.11
N PHE A 124 -4.97 9.51 9.87
CA PHE A 124 -5.36 10.81 9.33
C PHE A 124 -6.55 11.41 10.08
N GLN A 125 -7.56 10.61 10.42
CA GLN A 125 -8.73 11.08 11.18
C GLN A 125 -8.37 11.64 12.56
N LYS A 126 -7.33 11.08 13.19
CA LYS A 126 -6.85 11.50 14.51
C LYS A 126 -5.94 12.72 14.46
N ASN A 127 -5.09 12.83 13.43
CA ASN A 127 -3.98 13.80 13.43
C ASN A 127 -4.19 14.99 12.47
N ILE A 128 -5.11 14.92 11.51
CA ILE A 128 -5.40 16.07 10.63
C ILE A 128 -6.35 17.04 11.34
N PRO A 129 -6.05 18.36 11.33
CA PRO A 129 -6.92 19.36 11.92
C PRO A 129 -8.35 19.35 11.38
N ARG A 130 -9.31 19.63 12.26
CA ARG A 130 -10.70 19.91 11.90
C ARG A 130 -10.88 21.42 11.76
N LEU A 131 -11.55 21.82 10.70
CA LEU A 131 -11.97 23.20 10.46
C LEU A 131 -13.42 23.35 10.93
N SER A 132 -13.67 24.41 11.69
CA SER A 132 -15.01 24.75 12.16
C SER A 132 -15.64 25.76 11.22
N PHE A 133 -16.78 25.40 10.66
CA PHE A 133 -17.59 26.28 9.82
C PHE A 133 -18.85 26.67 10.59
N PHE A 134 -19.29 27.91 10.42
CA PHE A 134 -20.57 28.37 10.95
C PHE A 134 -21.58 28.38 9.80
N ASP A 135 -22.65 27.62 9.95
CA ASP A 135 -23.76 27.67 8.99
C ASP A 135 -24.68 28.82 9.39
N GLU A 136 -24.72 29.88 8.57
CA GLU A 136 -25.54 31.08 8.80
C GLU A 136 -27.05 30.81 8.62
N VAL A 137 -27.43 29.71 7.96
CA VAL A 137 -28.83 29.34 7.73
C VAL A 137 -29.39 28.58 8.93
N GLU A 138 -28.64 27.59 9.43
CA GLU A 138 -29.07 26.72 10.53
C GLU A 138 -28.58 27.19 11.92
N TRP A 139 -27.77 28.26 11.98
CA TRP A 139 -27.14 28.78 13.20
C TRP A 139 -26.38 27.71 13.99
N ARG A 140 -25.75 26.78 13.28
CA ARG A 140 -25.04 25.64 13.85
C ARG A 140 -23.58 25.66 13.45
N ARG A 141 -22.73 25.28 14.40
CA ARG A 141 -21.32 25.00 14.14
C ARG A 141 -21.22 23.59 13.57
N GLU A 142 -20.56 23.48 12.42
CA GLU A 142 -20.18 22.20 11.83
C GLU A 142 -18.66 22.07 11.80
N ASP A 143 -18.15 21.04 12.45
CA ASP A 143 -16.73 20.69 12.35
C ASP A 143 -16.53 19.72 11.19
N ARG A 144 -15.79 20.15 10.17
CA ARG A 144 -15.44 19.34 9.01
C ARG A 144 -13.93 19.12 8.96
N MET A 145 -13.51 17.97 8.44
CA MET A 145 -12.09 17.68 8.26
C MET A 145 -11.48 18.63 7.22
N GLN A 146 -10.24 19.09 7.42
CA GLN A 146 -9.57 19.99 6.47
C GLN A 146 -9.52 19.41 5.04
N PHE A 147 -9.34 18.10 4.93
CA PHE A 147 -9.36 17.37 3.67
C PHE A 147 -10.47 16.32 3.68
N PRO A 148 -11.21 16.12 2.57
CA PRO A 148 -12.17 15.03 2.47
C PRO A 148 -11.48 13.67 2.67
N SER A 149 -12.06 12.81 3.50
CA SER A 149 -11.50 11.47 3.79
C SER A 149 -11.21 10.66 2.52
N ARG A 150 -12.14 10.64 1.57
CA ARG A 150 -11.98 9.97 0.27
C ARG A 150 -10.81 10.50 -0.55
N ALA A 151 -10.52 11.80 -0.47
CA ALA A 151 -9.41 12.39 -1.21
C ALA A 151 -8.06 11.98 -0.61
N LEU A 152 -7.99 11.86 0.72
CA LEU A 152 -6.81 11.32 1.41
C LEU A 152 -6.59 9.85 1.06
N ASP A 153 -7.66 9.05 1.03
CA ASP A 153 -7.59 7.64 0.64
C ASP A 153 -7.04 7.45 -0.75
N GLU A 154 -7.59 8.18 -1.73
CA GLU A 154 -7.17 8.12 -3.11
C GLU A 154 -5.73 8.60 -3.27
N ALA A 155 -5.32 9.64 -2.55
CA ALA A 155 -3.93 10.12 -2.55
C ALA A 155 -2.97 9.05 -2.01
N VAL A 156 -3.33 8.35 -0.94
CA VAL A 156 -2.53 7.29 -0.34
C VAL A 156 -2.46 6.07 -1.26
N ILE A 157 -3.60 5.63 -1.81
CA ILE A 157 -3.67 4.52 -2.78
C ILE A 157 -2.79 4.85 -3.99
N ASN A 158 -2.96 6.04 -4.57
CA ASN A 158 -2.18 6.43 -5.74
C ASN A 158 -0.68 6.48 -5.44
N ALA A 159 -0.30 7.02 -4.27
CA ALA A 159 1.09 7.04 -3.85
C ALA A 159 1.68 5.63 -3.66
N MET A 160 0.90 4.70 -3.11
CA MET A 160 1.36 3.32 -2.89
C MET A 160 1.36 2.49 -4.18
N MET A 161 0.35 2.63 -5.04
CA MET A 161 0.20 1.85 -6.28
C MET A 161 1.19 2.29 -7.36
N HIS A 162 1.51 3.58 -7.42
CA HIS A 162 2.48 4.13 -8.37
C HIS A 162 3.90 4.24 -7.81
N ARG A 163 4.14 3.71 -6.60
CA ARG A 163 5.49 3.64 -6.03
C ARG A 163 6.34 2.69 -6.84
N ASP A 164 7.54 3.13 -7.19
CA ASP A 164 8.57 2.23 -7.71
C ASP A 164 9.18 1.43 -6.55
N TYR A 165 8.76 0.18 -6.41
CA TYR A 165 9.28 -0.75 -5.41
C TYR A 165 10.56 -1.46 -5.86
N SER A 166 11.02 -1.28 -7.10
CA SER A 166 12.28 -1.86 -7.56
C SER A 166 13.50 -1.08 -7.05
N TYR A 167 13.30 0.19 -6.67
CA TYR A 167 14.36 1.06 -6.20
C TYR A 167 14.38 1.17 -4.67
N GLY A 168 15.36 0.52 -4.05
CA GLY A 168 15.69 0.75 -2.65
C GLY A 168 16.34 2.11 -2.47
N ARG A 169 15.57 3.14 -2.08
CA ARG A 169 16.17 4.34 -1.51
C ARG A 169 16.80 3.98 -0.18
N SER A 170 18.11 3.75 -0.20
CA SER A 170 18.94 3.73 0.99
C SER A 170 18.95 5.14 1.58
N SER A 171 18.07 5.40 2.53
CA SER A 171 17.98 6.66 3.27
C SER A 171 19.12 6.80 4.29
N TYR A 172 20.34 6.41 3.92
CA TYR A 172 21.58 6.87 4.57
C TYR A 172 22.13 8.07 3.78
N HIS A 173 21.27 9.03 3.45
CA HIS A 173 21.78 10.35 3.13
C HIS A 173 21.73 11.13 4.44
N ASN A 174 22.92 11.40 4.97
CA ASN A 174 23.15 12.25 6.12
C ASN A 174 22.25 13.49 6.01
N LEU A 175 21.31 13.62 6.94
CA LEU A 175 20.79 14.93 7.29
C LEU A 175 21.96 15.66 7.99
N PRO A 176 22.31 16.87 7.57
CA PRO A 176 23.35 17.67 8.21
C PRO A 176 23.03 17.95 9.68
#